data_AF-A0A2V7QPC1-F1
#
_entry.id   AF-A0A2V7QPC1-F1
#
_cell.length_a   1.000
_cell.length_b   1.000
_cell.length_c   1.000
_cell.angle_alpha   90.00
_cell.angle_beta   90.00
_cell.angle_gamma   90.00
#
_symmetry.space_group_name_H-M   'P 1'
#
loop_
_entity.id
_entity.type
_entity.pdbx_description
1 polymer ?
#
loop_
_entity_poly.entity_id
_entity_poly.type
_entity_poly.pdbx_seq_one_letter_code
_entity_poly.pdbx_strand_id
1 'polypeptide(L)'
;MVVSVRPEQAAPPEGRAVDECLYLTGRPTLREFLRYVRTHATTQPGKGTLTDEWHAAHAVVRQLAAKEAGCADDPPMAPLGPEYEGLLMELLKDPLVRYGFNTVPTDVALVELDRLVVYQKHIDLAFARRLERTLGPAPDREQIFRACLAYDHPRPPATWAREHDDSFVFVSPSNDLRFLGTMRLEQTDITNHVPPGTVVGVVGIAVGFSANFLNALYVEKRLILNNGSHRAYALRRLGVSHVPCIVQHVPSREALDVVAPAALRRDPDGYLRQPRPPMLKDYLDARLHKVLPVRRSIRQVTIRVNVEANSLPAV
;
A
#
# COMPACT_ATOMS: atom_id res chain seq x y z
N MET A 1 14.48 37.05 -21.71
CA MET A 1 15.31 36.85 -20.51
C MET A 1 15.27 35.37 -20.17
N VAL A 2 16.36 34.65 -20.45
CA VAL A 2 16.47 33.21 -20.21
C VAL A 2 16.88 33.02 -18.75
N VAL A 3 15.96 32.58 -17.90
CA VAL A 3 16.29 32.19 -16.53
C VAL A 3 16.89 30.79 -16.58
N SER A 4 18.21 30.73 -16.57
CA SER A 4 18.99 29.49 -16.45
C SER A 4 18.84 28.95 -15.04
N VAL A 5 17.99 27.93 -14.86
CA VAL A 5 17.95 27.16 -13.62
C VAL A 5 19.14 26.20 -13.64
N ARG A 6 20.15 26.49 -12.84
CA ARG A 6 21.27 25.57 -12.62
C ARG A 6 20.74 24.32 -11.90
N PRO A 7 21.11 23.10 -12.34
CA PRO A 7 20.82 21.91 -11.57
C PRO A 7 21.61 22.00 -10.25
N GLU A 8 20.88 22.03 -9.14
CA GLU A 8 21.45 21.90 -7.80
C GLU A 8 22.18 20.55 -7.74
N GLN A 9 23.47 20.61 -7.41
CA GLN A 9 24.35 19.45 -7.38
C GLN A 9 23.79 18.41 -6.41
N ALA A 10 23.36 17.27 -6.97
CA ALA A 10 23.05 16.10 -6.18
C ALA A 10 24.27 15.72 -5.33
N ALA A 11 24.07 15.66 -4.01
CA ALA A 11 25.07 15.15 -3.07
C ALA A 11 25.58 13.77 -3.52
N PRO A 12 26.83 13.39 -3.16
CA PRO A 12 27.41 12.11 -3.56
C PRO A 12 26.50 10.96 -3.12
N PRO A 13 26.43 9.85 -3.87
CA PRO A 13 25.64 8.70 -3.45
C PRO A 13 26.25 8.14 -2.16
N GLU A 14 25.59 8.40 -1.03
CA GLU A 14 25.86 7.71 0.22
C GLU A 14 25.87 6.20 -0.06
N GLY A 15 26.91 5.51 0.44
CA GLY A 15 27.15 4.09 0.19
C GLY A 15 25.86 3.27 0.31
N ARG A 16 25.62 2.37 -0.66
CA ARG A 16 24.40 1.54 -0.84
C ARG A 16 23.48 1.56 0.38
N ALA A 17 22.52 2.48 0.40
CA ALA A 17 21.61 2.59 1.52
C ALA A 17 20.89 1.26 1.76
N VAL A 18 21.08 0.70 2.96
CA VAL A 18 20.47 -0.55 3.41
C VAL A 18 19.26 -0.18 4.25
N ASP A 19 18.10 -0.69 3.87
CA ASP A 19 16.89 -0.60 4.69
C ASP A 19 16.66 -1.93 5.41
N GLU A 20 15.85 -1.94 6.47
CA GLU A 20 15.45 -3.17 7.16
C GLU A 20 14.02 -3.53 6.82
N CYS A 21 13.81 -4.79 6.44
CA CYS A 21 12.50 -5.30 6.09
C CYS A 21 12.17 -6.55 6.90
N LEU A 22 11.00 -6.55 7.50
CA LEU A 22 10.41 -7.76 8.08
C LEU A 22 9.69 -8.52 6.97
N TYR A 23 9.92 -9.83 6.86
CA TYR A 23 9.24 -10.71 5.93
C TYR A 23 8.58 -11.88 6.66
N LEU A 24 7.27 -12.06 6.47
CA LEU A 24 6.53 -13.22 6.98
C LEU A 24 7.02 -14.51 6.32
N THR A 25 7.34 -15.51 7.12
CA THR A 25 7.81 -16.82 6.66
C THR A 25 6.86 -17.94 7.10
N GLY A 26 7.10 -19.17 6.62
CA GLY A 26 6.27 -20.34 6.90
C GLY A 26 4.92 -20.40 6.15
N ARG A 27 4.36 -19.28 5.70
CA ARG A 27 3.16 -19.24 4.84
C ARG A 27 3.46 -19.03 3.36
N PRO A 28 4.25 -18.03 2.94
CA PRO A 28 4.73 -18.00 1.55
C PRO A 28 5.43 -19.31 1.25
N THR A 29 5.34 -19.79 0.01
CA THR A 29 6.01 -21.05 -0.33
C THR A 29 7.52 -20.92 -0.11
N LEU A 30 8.21 -22.02 0.20
CA LEU A 30 9.67 -22.01 0.33
C LEU A 30 10.35 -21.36 -0.89
N ARG A 31 9.82 -21.63 -2.09
CA ARG A 31 10.27 -21.01 -3.35
C ARG A 31 10.14 -19.49 -3.32
N GLU A 32 9.02 -18.96 -2.84
CA GLU A 32 8.80 -17.51 -2.73
C GLU A 32 9.74 -16.87 -1.72
N PHE A 33 9.91 -17.49 -0.55
CA PHE A 33 10.81 -16.98 0.49
C PHE A 33 12.26 -16.94 -0.02
N LEU A 34 12.78 -18.05 -0.54
CA LEU A 34 14.14 -18.10 -1.09
C LEU A 34 14.36 -17.10 -2.23
N ARG A 35 13.36 -16.97 -3.12
CA ARG A 35 13.41 -15.98 -4.19
C ARG A 35 13.47 -14.55 -3.65
N TYR A 36 12.67 -14.24 -2.63
CA TYR A 36 12.67 -12.90 -2.03
C TYR A 36 14.03 -12.56 -1.41
N VAL A 37 14.58 -13.45 -0.56
CA VAL A 37 15.89 -13.21 0.06
C VAL A 37 16.98 -13.02 -0.99
N ARG A 38 17.01 -13.88 -2.02
CA ARG A 38 17.99 -13.77 -3.12
C ARG A 38 17.89 -12.43 -3.87
N THR A 39 16.69 -11.94 -4.11
CA THR A 39 16.47 -10.71 -4.89
C THR A 39 16.73 -9.44 -4.09
N HIS A 40 16.34 -9.42 -2.81
CA HIS A 40 16.27 -8.18 -2.03
C HIS A 40 17.34 -8.05 -0.95
N ALA A 41 17.77 -9.16 -0.33
CA ALA A 41 18.67 -9.09 0.80
C ALA A 41 20.09 -8.68 0.37
N THR A 42 20.71 -7.82 1.18
CA THR A 42 22.10 -7.39 1.02
C THR A 42 23.08 -8.47 1.47
N THR A 43 22.71 -9.21 2.51
CA THR A 43 23.40 -10.41 2.98
C THR A 43 22.51 -11.62 2.73
N GLN A 44 23.11 -12.70 2.22
CA GLN A 44 22.38 -13.92 1.89
C GLN A 44 22.84 -15.04 2.82
N PRO A 45 22.03 -15.41 3.84
CA PRO A 45 22.27 -16.60 4.62
C PRO A 45 22.31 -17.84 3.70
N GLY A 46 23.00 -18.89 4.14
CA GLY A 46 23.07 -20.14 3.39
C GLY A 46 21.68 -20.71 3.10
N LYS A 47 21.50 -21.30 1.91
CA LYS A 47 20.21 -21.86 1.49
C LYS A 47 19.67 -22.90 2.49
N GLY A 48 20.53 -23.72 3.09
CA GLY A 48 20.16 -24.68 4.13
C GLY A 48 19.53 -23.99 5.34
N THR A 49 20.21 -22.97 5.89
CA THR A 49 19.69 -22.16 7.00
C THR A 49 18.34 -21.53 6.68
N LEU A 50 18.16 -20.97 5.48
CA LEU A 50 16.87 -20.38 5.08
C LEU A 50 15.76 -21.43 4.96
N THR A 51 16.07 -22.64 4.48
CA THR A 51 15.13 -23.76 4.43
C THR A 51 14.72 -24.19 5.83
N ASP A 52 15.67 -24.31 6.76
CA ASP A 52 15.40 -24.72 8.15
C ASP A 52 14.54 -23.68 8.88
N GLU A 53 14.86 -22.40 8.73
CA GLU A 53 14.06 -21.28 9.26
C GLU A 53 12.63 -21.30 8.71
N TRP A 54 12.47 -21.57 7.42
CA TRP A 54 11.16 -21.68 6.80
C TRP A 54 10.36 -22.86 7.35
N HIS A 55 10.99 -24.04 7.52
CA HIS A 55 10.33 -25.20 8.09
C HIS A 55 9.92 -24.98 9.55
N ALA A 56 10.76 -24.33 10.35
CA ALA A 56 10.44 -23.97 11.73
C ALA A 56 9.21 -23.06 11.78
N ALA A 57 9.18 -21.98 10.98
CA ALA A 57 8.02 -21.10 10.91
C ALA A 57 6.77 -21.82 10.37
N HIS A 58 6.91 -22.68 9.36
CA HIS A 58 5.80 -23.46 8.80
C HIS A 58 5.19 -24.41 9.83
N ALA A 59 6.01 -25.03 10.68
CA ALA A 59 5.53 -25.85 11.79
C ALA A 59 4.69 -25.04 12.79
N VAL A 60 5.13 -23.83 13.14
CA VAL A 60 4.38 -22.91 14.01
C VAL A 60 3.06 -22.50 13.35
N VAL A 61 3.05 -22.17 12.06
CA VAL A 61 1.83 -21.86 11.30
C VAL A 61 0.83 -23.01 11.38
N ARG A 62 1.28 -24.27 11.21
CA ARG A 62 0.39 -25.44 11.31
C ARG A 62 -0.20 -25.61 12.71
N GLN A 63 0.60 -25.37 13.75
CA GLN A 63 0.11 -25.42 15.13
C GLN A 63 -0.93 -24.33 15.40
N LEU A 64 -0.67 -23.10 14.95
CA LEU A 64 -1.61 -21.98 15.08
C LEU A 64 -2.88 -22.20 14.27
N ALA A 65 -2.78 -22.79 13.08
CA ALA A 65 -3.95 -23.11 12.26
C ALA A 65 -4.91 -24.11 12.95
N ALA A 66 -4.37 -25.02 13.76
CA ALA A 66 -5.19 -25.92 14.56
C ALA A 66 -5.75 -25.26 15.83
N LYS A 67 -4.96 -24.43 16.51
CA LYS A 67 -5.32 -23.81 17.81
C LYS A 67 -6.20 -22.58 17.69
N GLU A 68 -6.04 -21.81 16.62
CA GLU A 68 -6.70 -20.52 16.39
C GLU A 68 -7.62 -20.59 15.16
N ALA A 69 -8.17 -21.76 14.84
CA ALA A 69 -9.11 -21.89 13.73
C ALA A 69 -10.31 -20.95 13.91
N GLY A 70 -10.64 -20.20 12.86
CA GLY A 70 -11.72 -19.22 12.85
C GLY A 70 -11.41 -17.90 13.56
N CYS A 71 -10.19 -17.67 14.07
CA CYS A 71 -9.91 -16.45 14.85
C CYS A 71 -9.96 -15.14 14.04
N ALA A 72 -9.98 -15.23 12.71
CA ALA A 72 -10.12 -14.09 11.81
C ALA A 72 -11.57 -13.90 11.30
N ASP A 73 -12.46 -14.83 11.63
CA ASP A 73 -13.86 -14.79 11.20
C ASP A 73 -14.66 -13.86 12.12
N ASP A 74 -15.62 -13.16 11.53
CA ASP A 74 -16.54 -12.21 12.18
C ASP A 74 -15.80 -11.25 13.15
N PRO A 75 -14.77 -10.51 12.69
CA PRO A 75 -14.03 -9.58 13.54
C PRO A 75 -14.94 -8.44 14.02
N PRO A 76 -14.75 -7.94 15.25
CA PRO A 76 -15.54 -6.84 15.76
C PRO A 76 -15.25 -5.56 14.96
N MET A 77 -16.33 -4.91 14.52
CA MET A 77 -16.33 -3.60 13.87
C MET A 77 -17.25 -2.69 14.69
N ALA A 78 -16.66 -1.81 15.48
CA ALA A 78 -17.42 -0.89 16.31
C ALA A 78 -17.63 0.45 15.56
N PRO A 79 -18.81 1.09 15.68
CA PRO A 79 -18.96 2.46 15.21
C PRO A 79 -17.97 3.38 15.95
N LEU A 80 -17.53 4.44 15.28
CA LEU A 80 -16.74 5.47 15.94
C LEU A 80 -17.64 6.25 16.90
N GLY A 81 -17.14 6.53 18.11
CA GLY A 81 -17.85 7.33 19.10
C GLY A 81 -17.95 8.82 18.74
N PRO A 82 -18.77 9.60 19.48
CA PRO A 82 -18.99 11.04 19.25
C PRO A 82 -17.68 11.85 19.21
N GLU A 83 -16.64 11.39 19.90
CA GLU A 83 -15.33 12.02 19.92
C GLU A 83 -14.61 12.08 18.57
N TYR A 84 -15.06 11.31 17.56
CA TYR A 84 -14.52 11.33 16.21
C TYR A 84 -15.35 12.15 15.21
N GLU A 85 -16.50 12.70 15.61
CA GLU A 85 -17.43 13.39 14.69
C GLU A 85 -16.74 14.51 13.89
N GLY A 86 -15.94 15.35 14.56
CA GLY A 86 -15.17 16.41 13.90
C GLY A 86 -14.20 15.89 12.84
N LEU A 87 -13.48 14.81 13.16
CA LEU A 87 -12.49 14.19 12.28
C LEU A 87 -13.16 13.44 11.11
N LEU A 88 -14.32 12.82 11.34
CA LEU A 88 -15.12 12.19 10.30
C LEU A 88 -15.69 13.23 9.32
N MET A 89 -16.18 14.36 9.82
CA MET A 89 -16.62 15.46 8.96
C MET A 89 -15.49 16.03 8.10
N GLU A 90 -14.26 16.09 8.64
CA GLU A 90 -13.06 16.47 7.88
C GLU A 90 -12.77 15.43 6.78
N LEU A 91 -12.73 14.14 7.14
CA LEU A 91 -12.49 13.04 6.21
C LEU A 91 -13.50 13.01 5.05
N LEU A 92 -14.79 13.18 5.33
CA LEU A 92 -15.86 13.11 4.31
C LEU A 92 -15.88 14.30 3.33
N LYS A 93 -15.14 15.37 3.63
CA LYS A 93 -14.90 16.49 2.70
C LYS A 93 -13.80 16.19 1.69
N ASP A 94 -12.95 15.21 1.94
CA ASP A 94 -11.86 14.83 1.05
C ASP A 94 -12.43 14.17 -0.23
N PRO A 95 -12.18 14.74 -1.43
CA PRO A 95 -12.62 14.15 -2.68
C PRO A 95 -12.08 12.74 -2.91
N LEU A 96 -10.89 12.41 -2.39
CA LEU A 96 -10.28 11.10 -2.57
C LEU A 96 -11.04 9.99 -1.85
N VAL A 97 -11.78 10.30 -0.79
CA VAL A 97 -12.70 9.34 -0.16
C VAL A 97 -13.83 8.99 -1.13
N ARG A 98 -14.41 10.00 -1.78
CA ARG A 98 -15.52 9.80 -2.73
C ARG A 98 -15.09 9.08 -3.99
N TYR A 99 -13.92 9.42 -4.55
CA TYR A 99 -13.43 8.75 -5.75
C TYR A 99 -12.87 7.36 -5.48
N GLY A 100 -12.25 7.15 -4.31
CA GLY A 100 -11.57 5.91 -3.96
C GLY A 100 -12.48 4.80 -3.46
N PHE A 101 -13.65 5.12 -2.89
CA PHE A 101 -14.50 4.16 -2.18
C PHE A 101 -15.99 4.20 -2.59
N ASN A 102 -16.28 4.46 -3.87
CA ASN A 102 -17.66 4.52 -4.40
C ASN A 102 -18.15 3.24 -5.10
N THR A 103 -17.33 2.19 -5.17
CA THR A 103 -17.67 0.97 -5.93
C THR A 103 -18.60 0.02 -5.15
N VAL A 104 -18.45 -0.03 -3.83
CA VAL A 104 -19.22 -0.90 -2.93
C VAL A 104 -19.62 -0.14 -1.67
N PRO A 105 -20.64 -0.58 -0.90
CA PRO A 105 -21.00 0.07 0.35
C PRO A 105 -19.78 0.22 1.26
N THR A 106 -19.60 1.42 1.80
CA THR A 106 -18.42 1.79 2.58
C THR A 106 -18.82 2.57 3.82
N ASP A 107 -18.22 2.24 4.95
CA ASP A 107 -18.33 2.97 6.21
C ASP A 107 -16.95 3.15 6.88
N VAL A 108 -16.91 3.84 8.02
CA VAL A 108 -15.72 3.99 8.85
C VAL A 108 -16.00 3.32 10.19
N ALA A 109 -15.13 2.41 10.60
CA ALA A 109 -15.29 1.63 11.82
C ALA A 109 -13.98 1.58 12.63
N LEU A 110 -14.09 1.36 13.95
CA LEU A 110 -12.99 0.91 14.78
C LEU A 110 -12.82 -0.61 14.61
N VAL A 111 -11.64 -1.02 14.16
CA VAL A 111 -11.34 -2.43 13.83
C VAL A 111 -10.23 -2.96 14.73
N GLU A 112 -10.36 -4.21 15.19
CA GLU A 112 -9.35 -4.89 16.00
C GLU A 112 -8.13 -5.28 15.13
N LEU A 113 -6.98 -4.69 15.42
CA LEU A 113 -5.75 -4.88 14.65
C LEU A 113 -5.32 -6.35 14.57
N ASP A 114 -5.40 -7.09 15.69
CA ASP A 114 -4.93 -8.47 15.75
C ASP A 114 -5.78 -9.44 14.90
N ARG A 115 -7.02 -9.08 14.55
CA ARG A 115 -7.91 -9.88 13.70
C ARG A 115 -7.85 -9.54 12.21
N LEU A 116 -7.12 -8.49 11.83
CA LEU A 116 -6.97 -8.12 10.42
C LEU A 116 -6.21 -9.20 9.65
N VAL A 117 -6.81 -9.69 8.57
CA VAL A 117 -6.15 -10.59 7.61
C VAL A 117 -5.20 -9.78 6.73
N VAL A 118 -3.99 -10.27 6.51
CA VAL A 118 -2.97 -9.58 5.71
C VAL A 118 -2.50 -10.44 4.55
N TYR A 119 -2.39 -9.84 3.36
CA TYR A 119 -1.80 -10.49 2.18
C TYR A 119 -0.38 -9.98 1.88
N GLN A 120 -0.02 -8.82 2.42
CA GLN A 120 1.31 -8.26 2.23
C GLN A 120 2.33 -9.08 3.02
N LYS A 121 3.36 -9.61 2.36
CA LYS A 121 4.32 -10.52 3.00
C LYS A 121 5.40 -9.78 3.80
N HIS A 122 5.49 -8.46 3.69
CA HIS A 122 6.62 -7.71 4.21
C HIS A 122 6.27 -6.32 4.73
N ILE A 123 7.05 -5.83 5.69
CA ILE A 123 6.93 -4.50 6.30
C ILE A 123 8.29 -3.80 6.21
N ASP A 124 8.32 -2.59 5.67
CA ASP A 124 9.42 -1.63 5.83
C ASP A 124 9.50 -1.17 7.30
N LEU A 125 10.53 -1.63 8.01
CA LEU A 125 10.73 -1.30 9.42
C LEU A 125 11.28 0.12 9.61
N ALA A 126 11.95 0.69 8.61
CA ALA A 126 12.42 2.07 8.68
C ALA A 126 11.22 3.03 8.64
N PHE A 127 10.22 2.76 7.79
CA PHE A 127 8.96 3.50 7.81
C PHE A 127 8.23 3.35 9.16
N ALA A 128 8.06 2.11 9.64
CA ALA A 128 7.36 1.85 10.89
C ALA A 128 8.00 2.61 12.08
N ARG A 129 9.32 2.52 12.22
CA ARG A 129 10.06 3.22 13.29
C ARG A 129 10.03 4.75 13.16
N ARG A 130 9.95 5.30 11.93
CA ARG A 130 9.73 6.75 11.75
C ARG A 130 8.36 7.14 12.29
N LEU A 131 7.32 6.40 11.92
CA LEU A 131 5.97 6.65 12.41
C LEU A 131 5.86 6.51 13.94
N GLU A 132 6.46 5.47 14.52
CA GLU A 132 6.53 5.29 15.98
C GLU A 132 7.19 6.48 16.69
N ARG A 133 8.30 7.01 16.15
CA ARG A 133 8.95 8.20 16.69
C ARG A 133 8.11 9.46 16.56
N THR A 134 7.39 9.63 15.44
CA THR A 134 6.51 10.78 15.23
C THR A 134 5.32 10.76 16.19
N LEU A 135 4.74 9.59 16.44
CA LEU A 135 3.57 9.42 17.30
C LEU A 135 3.92 9.43 18.79
N GLY A 136 5.14 9.01 19.16
CA GLY A 136 5.53 8.81 20.54
C GLY A 136 4.94 7.53 21.14
N PRO A 137 5.19 7.26 22.44
CA PRO A 137 4.88 5.98 23.07
C PRO A 137 3.39 5.75 23.39
N ALA A 138 2.59 6.82 23.44
CA ALA A 138 1.19 6.77 23.80
C ALA A 138 0.38 7.79 22.97
N PRO A 139 0.19 7.54 21.66
CA PRO A 139 -0.54 8.46 20.81
C PRO A 139 -1.99 8.57 21.27
N ASP A 140 -2.52 9.79 21.25
CA ASP A 140 -3.93 10.02 21.51
C ASP A 140 -4.81 9.59 20.33
N ARG A 141 -6.13 9.64 20.54
CA ARG A 141 -7.12 9.22 19.53
C ARG A 141 -7.06 10.02 18.23
N GLU A 142 -6.75 11.31 18.30
CA GLU A 142 -6.68 12.16 17.11
C GLU A 142 -5.42 11.82 16.31
N GLN A 143 -4.29 11.64 17.00
CA GLN A 143 -3.05 11.18 16.39
C GLN A 143 -3.22 9.81 15.73
N ILE A 144 -3.93 8.87 16.39
CA ILE A 144 -4.26 7.55 15.81
C ILE A 144 -5.17 7.70 14.59
N PHE A 145 -6.23 8.51 14.67
CA PHE A 145 -7.12 8.74 13.56
C PHE A 145 -6.39 9.36 12.36
N ARG A 146 -5.58 10.40 12.58
CA ARG A 146 -4.79 11.07 11.55
C ARG A 146 -3.75 10.13 10.94
N ALA A 147 -3.08 9.32 11.75
CA ALA A 147 -2.18 8.30 11.24
C ALA A 147 -2.92 7.31 10.31
N CYS A 148 -4.15 6.93 10.61
CA CYS A 148 -4.92 5.95 9.84
C CYS A 148 -5.60 6.54 8.60
N LEU A 149 -6.34 7.63 8.78
CA LEU A 149 -7.37 8.11 7.86
C LEU A 149 -7.21 9.58 7.45
N ALA A 150 -6.46 10.39 8.20
CA ALA A 150 -6.34 11.81 7.92
C ALA A 150 -4.87 12.21 7.86
N TYR A 151 -4.26 11.94 6.71
CA TYR A 151 -2.91 12.38 6.40
C TYR A 151 -3.02 13.38 5.26
N ASP A 152 -2.26 14.49 5.35
CA ASP A 152 -2.09 15.60 4.39
C ASP A 152 -1.61 15.17 2.98
N HIS A 153 -2.10 14.04 2.47
CA HIS A 153 -1.61 13.22 1.36
C HIS A 153 -0.14 13.46 1.13
N PRO A 154 0.75 12.80 1.91
CA PRO A 154 2.16 13.11 1.82
C PRO A 154 2.53 13.03 0.35
N ARG A 155 3.25 14.05 -0.12
CA ARG A 155 3.85 14.03 -1.44
C ARG A 155 5.31 13.67 -1.24
N PRO A 156 5.66 12.36 -1.18
CA PRO A 156 7.05 11.95 -1.24
C PRO A 156 7.75 12.65 -2.40
N PRO A 157 9.06 12.91 -2.28
CA PRO A 157 9.81 13.46 -3.39
C PRO A 157 9.62 12.56 -4.62
N ALA A 158 9.29 13.17 -5.74
CA ALA A 158 9.17 12.52 -7.03
C ALA A 158 9.85 13.39 -8.07
N THR A 159 10.58 12.73 -8.97
CA THR A 159 11.17 13.37 -10.14
C THR A 159 10.62 12.68 -11.37
N TRP A 160 10.50 13.41 -12.47
CA TRP A 160 10.11 12.82 -13.73
C TRP A 160 10.78 13.55 -14.88
N ALA A 161 10.99 12.82 -15.96
CA ALA A 161 11.62 13.33 -17.17
C ALA A 161 11.04 12.61 -18.40
N ARG A 162 11.16 13.27 -19.55
CA ARG A 162 11.02 12.63 -20.86
C ARG A 162 12.32 11.92 -21.19
N GLU A 163 12.29 10.61 -21.35
CA GLU A 163 13.47 9.79 -21.68
C GLU A 163 13.66 9.69 -23.20
N HIS A 164 12.56 9.53 -23.93
CA HIS A 164 12.50 9.46 -25.39
C HIS A 164 11.28 10.22 -25.92
N ASP A 165 11.13 10.30 -27.25
CA ASP A 165 10.05 11.09 -27.83
C ASP A 165 8.65 10.65 -27.38
N ASP A 166 8.46 9.38 -27.12
CA ASP A 166 7.20 8.74 -26.74
C ASP A 166 7.19 8.23 -25.28
N SER A 167 8.26 8.49 -24.51
CA SER A 167 8.43 7.89 -23.19
C SER A 167 8.75 8.87 -22.07
N PHE A 168 8.02 8.74 -20.97
CA PHE A 168 8.17 9.52 -19.75
C PHE A 168 8.42 8.60 -18.56
N VAL A 169 9.37 8.96 -17.71
CA VAL A 169 9.78 8.17 -16.55
C VAL A 169 9.58 9.00 -15.30
N PHE A 170 8.88 8.43 -14.32
CA PHE A 170 8.65 8.99 -12.99
C PHE A 170 9.35 8.11 -11.96
N VAL A 171 10.07 8.71 -11.01
CA VAL A 171 10.84 8.01 -9.99
C VAL A 171 10.57 8.62 -8.61
N SER A 172 10.37 7.77 -7.61
CA SER A 172 10.24 8.16 -6.20
C SER A 172 10.84 7.10 -5.28
N PRO A 173 11.42 7.47 -4.12
CA PRO A 173 11.74 6.51 -3.06
C PRO A 173 10.49 5.91 -2.40
N SER A 174 9.31 6.48 -2.59
CA SER A 174 8.06 5.88 -2.09
C SER A 174 7.60 4.72 -2.96
N ASN A 175 7.25 3.61 -2.32
CA ASN A 175 6.65 2.45 -2.99
C ASN A 175 5.22 2.70 -3.49
N ASP A 176 4.61 3.84 -3.13
CA ASP A 176 3.24 4.20 -3.49
C ASP A 176 3.12 4.91 -4.85
N LEU A 177 4.23 5.23 -5.51
CA LEU A 177 4.21 5.86 -6.83
C LEU A 177 3.54 4.94 -7.86
N ARG A 178 2.48 5.44 -8.50
CA ARG A 178 1.62 4.67 -9.41
C ARG A 178 0.99 5.56 -10.47
N PHE A 179 0.58 4.91 -11.56
CA PHE A 179 -0.33 5.49 -12.54
C PHE A 179 -1.71 5.69 -11.91
N LEU A 180 -2.28 6.89 -12.06
CA LEU A 180 -3.58 7.29 -11.49
C LEU A 180 -4.70 7.30 -12.53
N GLY A 181 -4.38 7.04 -13.81
CA GLY A 181 -5.35 7.03 -14.89
C GLY A 181 -5.08 8.11 -15.94
N THR A 182 -5.89 8.08 -16.98
CA THR A 182 -5.97 9.14 -17.98
C THR A 182 -7.21 10.00 -17.74
N MET A 183 -7.14 11.27 -18.11
CA MET A 183 -8.26 12.20 -18.01
C MET A 183 -8.34 13.06 -19.26
N ARG A 184 -9.56 13.45 -19.64
CA ARG A 184 -9.77 14.48 -20.65
C ARG A 184 -9.51 15.83 -20.01
N LEU A 185 -8.69 16.63 -20.66
CA LEU A 185 -8.44 18.02 -20.31
C LEU A 185 -8.82 18.89 -21.51
N GLU A 186 -9.28 20.10 -21.22
CA GLU A 186 -9.46 21.17 -22.20
C GLU A 186 -8.22 22.06 -22.24
N GLN A 187 -8.04 22.84 -23.31
CA GLN A 187 -6.91 23.76 -23.43
C GLN A 187 -6.85 24.74 -22.24
N THR A 188 -8.01 25.14 -21.72
CA THR A 188 -8.14 26.06 -20.58
C THR A 188 -7.60 25.49 -19.27
N ASP A 189 -7.45 24.17 -19.15
CA ASP A 189 -6.92 23.52 -17.95
C ASP A 189 -5.38 23.61 -17.89
N ILE A 190 -4.71 23.92 -19.01
CA ILE A 190 -3.25 24.07 -19.07
C ILE A 190 -2.89 25.55 -18.95
N THR A 191 -2.41 25.93 -17.76
CA THR A 191 -1.91 27.29 -17.53
C THR A 191 -0.43 27.41 -17.90
N ASN A 192 0.00 28.60 -18.31
CA ASN A 192 1.41 28.94 -18.59
C ASN A 192 2.08 28.12 -19.71
N HIS A 193 1.31 27.62 -20.67
CA HIS A 193 1.83 26.95 -21.86
C HIS A 193 1.14 27.46 -23.11
N VAL A 194 1.93 27.85 -24.12
CA VAL A 194 1.39 28.23 -25.43
C VAL A 194 1.28 26.96 -26.27
N PRO A 195 0.08 26.59 -26.75
CA PRO A 195 -0.08 25.37 -27.53
C PRO A 195 0.63 25.47 -28.88
N PRO A 196 1.06 24.33 -29.47
CA PRO A 196 1.73 24.30 -30.76
C PRO A 196 0.80 24.57 -31.96
N GLY A 197 -0.51 24.69 -31.73
CA GLY A 197 -1.53 24.93 -32.75
C GLY A 197 -2.93 25.06 -32.15
N THR A 198 -3.96 24.97 -33.00
CA THR A 198 -5.36 24.94 -32.53
C THR A 198 -5.65 23.60 -31.87
N VAL A 199 -5.79 23.60 -30.54
CA VAL A 199 -6.04 22.39 -29.75
C VAL A 199 -7.52 22.05 -29.79
N VAL A 200 -7.83 20.80 -30.14
CA VAL A 200 -9.21 20.26 -30.10
C VAL A 200 -9.49 19.43 -28.84
N GLY A 201 -8.44 19.07 -28.10
CA GLY A 201 -8.52 18.32 -26.85
C GLY A 201 -7.15 17.92 -26.34
N VAL A 202 -7.06 17.61 -25.05
CA VAL A 202 -5.83 17.16 -24.40
C VAL A 202 -6.11 15.85 -23.65
N VAL A 203 -5.21 14.89 -23.81
CA VAL A 203 -5.19 13.67 -23.00
C VAL A 203 -4.19 13.86 -21.86
N GLY A 204 -4.70 14.03 -20.64
CA GLY A 204 -3.88 14.05 -19.43
C GLY A 204 -3.57 12.63 -18.96
N ILE A 205 -2.32 12.37 -18.57
CA ILE A 205 -1.87 11.10 -18.00
C ILE A 205 -1.35 11.40 -16.59
N ALA A 206 -2.05 10.95 -15.56
CA ALA A 206 -1.70 11.24 -14.18
C ALA A 206 -0.81 10.14 -13.59
N VAL A 207 0.32 10.54 -13.00
CA VAL A 207 1.17 9.70 -12.16
C VAL A 207 1.33 10.40 -10.82
N GLY A 208 1.18 9.65 -9.73
CA GLY A 208 1.25 10.22 -8.39
C GLY A 208 1.17 9.15 -7.31
N PHE A 209 0.59 9.51 -6.18
CA PHE A 209 0.48 8.67 -4.99
C PHE A 209 -0.99 8.38 -4.69
N SER A 210 -1.24 7.30 -3.95
CA SER A 210 -2.60 7.01 -3.49
C SER A 210 -3.01 7.99 -2.39
N ALA A 211 -4.32 8.08 -2.15
CA ALA A 211 -4.85 8.80 -0.98
C ALA A 211 -4.32 8.25 0.35
N ASN A 212 -3.81 7.00 0.30
CA ASN A 212 -3.11 6.32 1.37
C ASN A 212 -3.90 6.24 2.69
N PHE A 213 -5.20 5.98 2.62
CA PHE A 213 -6.02 5.66 3.80
C PHE A 213 -5.79 4.23 4.26
N LEU A 214 -5.80 3.99 5.58
CA LEU A 214 -5.95 2.65 6.14
C LEU A 214 -7.36 2.15 5.82
N ASN A 215 -7.44 1.10 5.00
CA ASN A 215 -8.72 0.56 4.58
C ASN A 215 -8.67 -0.96 4.47
N ALA A 216 -9.82 -1.58 4.63
CA ALA A 216 -10.00 -3.03 4.61
C ALA A 216 -11.25 -3.43 3.81
N LEU A 217 -11.21 -4.64 3.27
CA LEU A 217 -12.33 -5.27 2.60
C LEU A 217 -12.99 -6.24 3.57
N TYR A 218 -14.27 -6.04 3.87
CA TYR A 218 -15.08 -7.02 4.58
C TYR A 218 -15.75 -7.95 3.56
N VAL A 219 -15.33 -9.20 3.52
CA VAL A 219 -15.75 -10.20 2.53
C VAL A 219 -15.81 -11.58 3.16
N GLU A 220 -16.90 -12.33 2.93
CA GLU A 220 -17.09 -13.69 3.46
C GLU A 220 -16.71 -13.82 4.95
N LYS A 221 -17.17 -12.88 5.78
CA LYS A 221 -16.93 -12.81 7.24
C LYS A 221 -15.52 -12.43 7.67
N ARG A 222 -14.64 -12.02 6.76
CA ARG A 222 -13.26 -11.65 7.08
C ARG A 222 -12.98 -10.21 6.71
N LEU A 223 -12.17 -9.57 7.55
CA LEU A 223 -11.69 -8.22 7.31
C LEU A 223 -10.23 -8.28 6.81
N ILE A 224 -10.05 -8.07 5.51
CA ILE A 224 -8.74 -8.11 4.85
C ILE A 224 -8.19 -6.69 4.75
N LEU A 225 -7.03 -6.45 5.37
CA LEU A 225 -6.33 -5.17 5.29
C LEU A 225 -5.85 -4.93 3.86
N ASN A 226 -6.51 -3.99 3.17
CA ASN A 226 -6.25 -3.66 1.78
C ASN A 226 -5.08 -2.67 1.65
N ASN A 227 -5.05 -1.65 2.50
CA ASN A 227 -3.95 -0.69 2.59
C ASN A 227 -3.65 -0.31 4.03
N GLY A 228 -2.38 0.04 4.30
CA GLY A 228 -1.96 0.52 5.62
C GLY A 228 -1.24 -0.50 6.50
N SER A 229 -0.76 -1.64 5.96
CA SER A 229 -0.06 -2.68 6.75
C SER A 229 1.11 -2.14 7.59
N HIS A 230 1.91 -1.21 7.07
CA HIS A 230 2.99 -0.58 7.81
C HIS A 230 2.50 0.25 9.00
N ARG A 231 1.41 0.99 8.82
CA ARG A 231 0.81 1.81 9.88
C ARG A 231 0.13 0.96 10.93
N ALA A 232 -0.64 -0.03 10.51
CA ALA A 232 -1.26 -1.00 11.39
C ALA A 232 -0.20 -1.72 12.24
N TYR A 233 0.92 -2.13 11.64
CA TYR A 233 2.05 -2.71 12.35
C TYR A 233 2.64 -1.75 13.40
N ALA A 234 2.95 -0.51 13.00
CA ALA A 234 3.52 0.50 13.91
C ALA A 234 2.58 0.84 15.07
N LEU A 235 1.29 1.06 14.80
CA LEU A 235 0.29 1.33 15.84
C LEU A 235 0.15 0.14 16.79
N ARG A 236 0.13 -1.09 16.26
CA ARG A 236 0.09 -2.28 17.11
C ARG A 236 1.36 -2.42 17.96
N ARG A 237 2.52 -2.05 17.43
CA ARG A 237 3.80 -2.00 18.16
C ARG A 237 3.79 -1.03 19.33
N LEU A 238 3.09 0.10 19.19
CA LEU A 238 2.82 1.08 20.24
C LEU A 238 1.74 0.63 21.25
N GLY A 239 1.20 -0.58 21.11
CA GLY A 239 0.19 -1.12 22.02
C GLY A 239 -1.25 -0.76 21.68
N VAL A 240 -1.49 -0.05 20.57
CA VAL A 240 -2.85 0.23 20.08
C VAL A 240 -3.50 -1.08 19.65
N SER A 241 -4.72 -1.36 20.12
CA SER A 241 -5.46 -2.59 19.78
C SER A 241 -6.52 -2.38 18.69
N HIS A 242 -7.12 -1.18 18.65
CA HIS A 242 -8.17 -0.82 17.71
C HIS A 242 -7.83 0.47 16.99
N VAL A 243 -8.16 0.56 15.71
CA VAL A 243 -7.88 1.73 14.88
C VAL A 243 -9.07 2.11 14.00
N PRO A 244 -9.25 3.41 13.69
CA PRO A 244 -10.16 3.84 12.64
C PRO A 244 -9.74 3.27 11.28
N CYS A 245 -10.69 2.72 10.54
CA CYS A 245 -10.47 2.10 9.24
C CYS A 245 -11.66 2.39 8.32
N ILE A 246 -11.39 2.71 7.05
CA ILE A 246 -12.43 2.67 6.01
C ILE A 246 -12.69 1.21 5.68
N VAL A 247 -13.93 0.77 5.79
CA VAL A 247 -14.33 -0.61 5.54
C VAL A 247 -15.22 -0.66 4.31
N GLN A 248 -14.81 -1.42 3.31
CA GLN A 248 -15.58 -1.69 2.10
C GLN A 248 -16.29 -3.03 2.27
N HIS A 249 -17.63 -3.03 2.27
CA HIS A 249 -18.45 -4.23 2.38
C HIS A 249 -18.61 -4.85 1.00
N VAL A 250 -17.91 -5.96 0.77
CA VAL A 250 -17.86 -6.62 -0.54
C VAL A 250 -18.91 -7.74 -0.55
N PRO A 251 -20.03 -7.58 -1.29
CA PRO A 251 -21.16 -8.49 -1.19
C PRO A 251 -20.95 -9.82 -1.92
N SER A 252 -20.03 -9.87 -2.90
CA SER A 252 -19.82 -11.04 -3.74
C SER A 252 -18.39 -11.13 -4.27
N ARG A 253 -18.03 -12.27 -4.87
CA ARG A 253 -16.71 -12.48 -5.48
C ARG A 253 -16.52 -11.62 -6.74
N GLU A 254 -17.58 -11.35 -7.48
CA GLU A 254 -17.56 -10.44 -8.63
C GLU A 254 -17.23 -9.01 -8.18
N ALA A 255 -17.82 -8.55 -7.07
CA ALA A 255 -17.46 -7.27 -6.48
C ALA A 255 -16.01 -7.27 -5.97
N LEU A 256 -15.56 -8.39 -5.38
CA LEU A 256 -14.17 -8.57 -4.95
C LEU A 256 -13.21 -8.41 -6.13
N ASP A 257 -13.52 -8.94 -7.31
CA ASP A 257 -12.67 -8.84 -8.51
C ASP A 257 -12.45 -7.40 -9.01
N VAL A 258 -13.35 -6.48 -8.63
CA VAL A 258 -13.25 -5.05 -8.96
C VAL A 258 -12.39 -4.31 -7.95
N VAL A 259 -12.62 -4.53 -6.65
CA VAL A 259 -11.99 -3.73 -5.58
C VAL A 259 -10.70 -4.34 -5.01
N ALA A 260 -10.49 -5.64 -5.18
CA ALA A 260 -9.39 -6.34 -4.54
C ALA A 260 -8.03 -6.09 -5.21
N PRO A 261 -6.96 -6.01 -4.41
CA PRO A 261 -5.61 -5.91 -4.93
C PRO A 261 -5.25 -7.20 -5.68
N ALA A 262 -4.36 -7.10 -6.68
CA ALA A 262 -4.02 -8.23 -7.57
C ALA A 262 -3.55 -9.49 -6.83
N ALA A 263 -2.89 -9.35 -5.68
CA ALA A 263 -2.46 -10.48 -4.86
C ALA A 263 -3.64 -11.25 -4.27
N LEU A 264 -4.69 -10.57 -3.82
CA LEU A 264 -5.91 -11.18 -3.30
C LEU A 264 -6.74 -11.80 -4.42
N ARG A 265 -6.88 -11.13 -5.57
CA ARG A 265 -7.61 -11.68 -6.74
C ARG A 265 -7.00 -12.96 -7.30
N ARG A 266 -5.66 -13.09 -7.24
CA ARG A 266 -4.97 -14.27 -7.76
C ARG A 266 -5.23 -15.54 -6.93
N ASP A 267 -5.39 -15.39 -5.63
CA ASP A 267 -5.58 -16.50 -4.70
C ASP A 267 -6.48 -16.06 -3.53
N PRO A 268 -7.79 -15.87 -3.76
CA PRO A 268 -8.67 -15.35 -2.74
C PRO A 268 -8.92 -16.36 -1.61
N ASP A 269 -8.96 -17.65 -1.93
CA ASP A 269 -9.24 -18.71 -0.95
C ASP A 269 -8.08 -18.96 0.01
N GLY A 270 -6.85 -18.62 -0.39
CA GLY A 270 -5.70 -18.52 0.51
C GLY A 270 -5.94 -17.58 1.69
N TYR A 271 -6.83 -16.59 1.57
CA TYR A 271 -7.16 -15.64 2.63
C TYR A 271 -8.57 -15.82 3.19
N LEU A 272 -9.51 -16.33 2.39
CA LEU A 272 -10.92 -16.44 2.76
C LEU A 272 -11.32 -17.80 3.31
N ARG A 273 -10.65 -18.89 2.89
CA ARG A 273 -11.06 -20.26 3.24
C ARG A 273 -10.10 -20.96 4.20
N GLN A 274 -8.86 -20.47 4.32
CA GLN A 274 -7.91 -21.05 5.29
C GLN A 274 -8.47 -20.98 6.72
N PRO A 275 -8.38 -22.05 7.53
CA PRO A 275 -8.88 -22.04 8.92
C PRO A 275 -8.30 -20.88 9.75
N ARG A 276 -7.07 -20.48 9.46
CA ARG A 276 -6.39 -19.37 10.11
C ARG A 276 -5.49 -18.70 9.08
N PRO A 277 -5.91 -17.60 8.42
CA PRO A 277 -5.13 -16.91 7.39
C PRO A 277 -3.92 -16.16 8.00
N PRO A 278 -3.01 -15.59 7.20
CA PRO A 278 -2.03 -14.65 7.73
C PRO A 278 -2.75 -13.45 8.34
N MET A 279 -2.34 -13.04 9.54
CA MET A 279 -2.98 -11.97 10.29
C MET A 279 -1.95 -10.92 10.71
N LEU A 280 -2.38 -9.68 10.97
CA LEU A 280 -1.46 -8.60 11.34
C LEU A 280 -0.58 -8.97 12.55
N LYS A 281 -1.16 -9.66 13.54
CA LYS A 281 -0.43 -10.13 14.73
C LYS A 281 0.76 -11.04 14.41
N ASP A 282 0.79 -11.67 13.23
CA ASP A 282 1.91 -12.51 12.79
C ASP A 282 3.20 -11.73 12.57
N TYR A 283 3.09 -10.45 12.19
CA TYR A 283 4.27 -9.59 12.08
C TYR A 283 4.95 -9.35 13.43
N LEU A 284 4.28 -9.65 14.55
CA LEU A 284 4.80 -9.43 15.90
C LEU A 284 5.28 -10.73 16.55
N ASP A 285 4.98 -11.88 15.96
CA ASP A 285 5.52 -13.17 16.40
C ASP A 285 6.88 -13.41 15.72
N ALA A 286 7.95 -13.34 16.51
CA ALA A 286 9.33 -13.57 16.04
C ALA A 286 9.55 -14.96 15.41
N ARG A 287 8.66 -15.92 15.65
CA ARG A 287 8.72 -17.26 15.05
C ARG A 287 8.13 -17.30 13.63
N LEU A 288 7.37 -16.27 13.24
CA LEU A 288 6.65 -16.21 11.96
C LEU A 288 7.24 -15.20 10.98
N HIS A 289 8.32 -14.52 11.34
CA HIS A 289 8.97 -13.57 10.45
C HIS A 289 10.49 -13.61 10.54
N LYS A 290 11.13 -13.04 9.53
CA LYS A 290 12.56 -12.77 9.51
C LYS A 290 12.80 -11.29 9.20
N VAL A 291 13.68 -10.65 9.95
CA VAL A 291 14.19 -9.32 9.62
C VAL A 291 15.41 -9.48 8.72
N LEU A 292 15.41 -8.76 7.60
CA LEU A 292 16.43 -8.82 6.56
C LEU A 292 16.93 -7.41 6.25
N PRO A 293 18.26 -7.20 6.17
CA PRO A 293 18.80 -6.00 5.57
C PRO A 293 18.60 -6.08 4.05
N VAL A 294 17.78 -5.19 3.49
CA VAL A 294 17.42 -5.16 2.07
C VAL A 294 18.03 -3.96 1.37
N ARG A 295 18.25 -4.10 0.06
CA ARG A 295 18.67 -2.97 -0.77
C ARG A 295 17.53 -1.95 -0.81
N ARG A 296 17.84 -0.67 -0.56
CA ARG A 296 16.87 0.41 -0.80
C ARG A 296 16.39 0.35 -2.23
N SER A 297 15.07 0.34 -2.40
CA SER A 297 14.42 0.30 -3.72
C SER A 297 13.80 1.65 -4.04
N ILE A 298 13.96 2.10 -5.28
CA ILE A 298 13.19 3.21 -5.84
C ILE A 298 12.04 2.66 -6.68
N ARG A 299 10.89 3.32 -6.65
CA ARG A 299 9.75 3.01 -7.50
C ARG A 299 9.83 3.82 -8.78
N GLN A 300 9.72 3.13 -9.91
CA GLN A 300 9.66 3.74 -11.23
C GLN A 300 8.31 3.44 -11.88
N VAL A 301 7.70 4.47 -12.48
CA VAL A 301 6.55 4.34 -13.40
C VAL A 301 6.98 4.91 -14.74
N THR A 302 6.92 4.07 -15.78
CA THR A 302 7.22 4.49 -17.16
C THR A 302 5.92 4.53 -17.96
N ILE A 303 5.66 5.68 -18.57
CA ILE A 303 4.57 5.88 -19.53
C ILE A 303 5.16 5.81 -20.93
N ARG A 304 4.52 5.05 -21.81
CA ARG A 304 4.81 5.01 -23.26
C ARG A 304 3.53 5.36 -24.01
N VAL A 305 3.62 6.31 -24.94
CA VAL A 305 2.48 6.81 -25.70
C VAL A 305 2.61 6.38 -27.15
N ASN A 306 1.68 5.58 -27.64
CA ASN A 306 1.56 5.25 -29.06
C ASN A 306 0.46 6.11 -29.70
N VAL A 307 0.75 6.73 -30.85
CA VAL A 307 -0.18 7.56 -31.61
C VAL A 307 -0.28 6.99 -33.02
N GLU A 308 -1.49 6.60 -33.41
CA GLU A 308 -1.79 6.05 -34.73
C GLU A 308 -2.79 6.98 -35.44
N ALA A 309 -2.52 7.30 -36.71
CA ALA A 309 -3.37 8.13 -37.54
C ALA A 309 -3.90 7.29 -38.71
N ASN A 310 -5.23 7.14 -38.76
CA ASN A 310 -5.92 6.41 -39.82
C ASN A 310 -6.94 7.33 -40.51
N SER A 311 -7.02 7.26 -41.83
CA SER A 311 -8.06 7.95 -42.59
C SER A 311 -9.27 7.03 -42.75
N LEU A 312 -10.44 7.49 -42.35
CA LEU A 312 -11.70 6.79 -42.56
C LEU A 312 -12.50 7.50 -43.66
N PRO A 313 -13.17 6.77 -44.58
CA PRO A 313 -14.08 7.39 -45.53
C PRO A 313 -15.24 8.06 -44.79
N ALA A 314 -15.63 9.25 -45.24
CA ALA A 314 -16.84 9.90 -44.74
C ALA A 314 -18.08 9.09 -45.16
N VAL A 315 -18.98 8.85 -44.21
CA VAL A 315 -20.32 8.26 -44.46
C VAL A 315 -21.34 9.37 -44.47
#